data_AF-A0A2W5YQG6-F1
#
_entry.id   AF-A0A2W5YQG6-F1
#
_cell.length_a   1.000
_cell.length_b   1.000
_cell.length_c   1.000
_cell.angle_alpha   90.00
_cell.angle_beta   90.00
_cell.angle_gamma   90.00
#
_symmetry.space_group_name_H-M   'P 1'
#
loop_
_entity.id
_entity.type
_entity.pdbx_description
1 polymer ?
#
loop_
_entity_poly.entity_id
_entity_poly.type
_entity_poly.pdbx_seq_one_letter_code
_entity_poly.pdbx_strand_id
1 'polypeptide(L)'
;MDQKSIDPNPPYGEKGDFRKLTVTIPQEIYERLIRESARRKIAGRPNQLLSALLREALSKYLDRLEPEKDGPPNGIESATGQ
;
A
#
# COMPACT_ATOMS: atom_id res chain seq x y z
N MET A 1 4.86 18.32 -2.50
CA MET A 1 4.32 17.65 -1.30
C MET A 1 5.03 16.32 -1.25
N ASP A 2 5.92 16.15 -0.29
CA ASP A 2 6.75 14.95 -0.13
C ASP A 2 5.87 13.70 -0.06
N GLN A 3 5.99 12.81 -1.05
CA GLN A 3 5.23 11.57 -1.10
C GLN A 3 5.79 10.62 -0.04
N LYS A 4 5.33 10.78 1.19
CA LYS A 4 5.70 9.92 2.31
C LYS A 4 5.17 8.52 2.02
N SER A 5 6.08 7.55 1.85
CA SER A 5 5.76 6.13 1.76
C SER A 5 4.77 5.76 2.88
N ILE A 6 3.57 5.33 2.51
CA ILE A 6 2.52 4.97 3.48
C ILE A 6 2.89 3.61 4.06
N ASP A 7 3.11 3.54 5.37
CA ASP A 7 3.17 2.24 6.05
C ASP A 7 1.78 1.60 6.00
N PRO A 8 1.61 0.40 5.39
CA PRO A 8 0.31 -0.26 5.34
C PRO A 8 -0.20 -0.69 6.72
N ASN A 9 0.66 -0.80 7.74
CA ASN A 9 0.32 -1.30 9.07
C ASN A 9 1.05 -0.53 10.19
N PRO A 10 0.77 0.78 10.39
CA PRO A 10 1.39 1.55 11.45
C PRO A 10 1.08 0.96 12.84
N PRO A 11 1.98 1.18 13.84
CA PRO A 11 1.79 0.69 15.20
C PRO A 11 0.44 1.09 15.80
N TYR A 12 -0.11 0.20 16.64
CA TYR A 12 -1.37 0.45 17.32
C TYR A 12 -1.27 1.70 18.22
N GLY A 13 -2.20 2.64 18.04
CA GLY A 13 -2.21 3.90 18.80
C GLY A 13 -1.59 5.09 18.06
N GLU A 14 -0.81 4.86 17.02
CA GLU A 14 -0.54 5.90 16.03
C GLU A 14 -1.80 6.06 15.16
N LYS A 15 -2.35 7.28 15.12
CA LYS A 15 -3.52 7.61 14.30
C LYS A 15 -3.14 7.55 12.82
N GLY A 16 -3.05 6.34 12.28
CA GLY A 16 -3.25 6.14 10.85
C GLY A 16 -4.71 6.46 10.55
N ASP A 17 -4.97 7.35 9.58
CA ASP A 17 -6.33 7.64 9.11
C ASP A 17 -6.88 6.44 8.33
N PHE A 18 -7.26 5.38 9.03
CA PHE A 18 -7.87 4.22 8.41
C PHE A 18 -9.31 4.54 8.01
N ARG A 19 -9.61 4.39 6.72
CA ARG A 19 -11.00 4.33 6.24
C ARG A 19 -11.45 2.88 6.21
N LYS A 20 -12.59 2.59 6.86
CA LYS A 20 -13.20 1.26 6.80
C LYS A 20 -13.87 1.08 5.44
N LEU A 21 -13.62 -0.08 4.84
CA LEU A 21 -14.20 -0.49 3.56
C LEU A 21 -14.84 -1.86 3.74
N THR A 22 -16.02 -2.05 3.17
CA THR A 22 -16.63 -3.36 2.97
C THR A 22 -16.42 -3.75 1.52
N VAL A 23 -15.85 -4.93 1.28
CA VAL A 23 -15.58 -5.42 -0.08
C VAL A 23 -16.18 -6.81 -0.28
N THR A 24 -16.65 -7.05 -1.49
CA THR A 24 -17.01 -8.39 -1.96
C THR A 24 -15.82 -8.95 -2.73
N ILE A 25 -15.36 -10.14 -2.37
CA ILE A 25 -14.25 -10.85 -3.03
C ILE A 25 -14.65 -12.29 -3.35
N PRO A 26 -14.03 -12.94 -4.36
CA PRO A 26 -14.25 -14.36 -4.61
C PRO A 26 -13.88 -15.21 -3.39
N GLN A 27 -14.63 -16.29 -3.14
CA GLN A 27 -14.42 -17.19 -1.99
C GLN A 27 -12.98 -17.71 -1.93
N GLU A 28 -12.42 -18.10 -3.07
CA GLU A 28 -11.05 -18.62 -3.14
C GLU A 28 -10.01 -17.60 -2.62
N ILE A 29 -10.21 -16.31 -2.90
CA ILE A 29 -9.31 -15.25 -2.41
C ILE A 29 -9.46 -15.09 -0.89
N TYR A 30 -10.68 -15.15 -0.37
CA TYR A 30 -10.93 -15.13 1.06
C TYR A 30 -10.22 -16.29 1.77
N GLU A 31 -10.32 -17.50 1.25
CA GLU A 31 -9.64 -18.68 1.81
C GLU A 31 -8.11 -18.54 1.79
N ARG A 32 -7.54 -17.99 0.71
CA ARG A 32 -6.10 -17.70 0.63
C ARG A 32 -5.65 -16.70 1.71
N LEU A 33 -6.44 -15.65 1.96
CA LEU A 33 -6.17 -14.68 3.03
C LEU A 33 -6.25 -15.32 4.42
N ILE A 34 -7.23 -16.19 4.65
CA ILE A 34 -7.37 -16.94 5.91
C ILE A 34 -6.17 -17.86 6.15
N ARG A 35 -5.72 -18.59 5.13
CA ARG A 35 -4.56 -19.48 5.23
C ARG A 35 -3.28 -18.71 5.56
N GLU A 36 -3.05 -17.57 4.92
CA GLU A 36 -1.89 -16.72 5.20
C GLU A 36 -1.95 -16.11 6.61
N SER A 37 -3.14 -15.66 7.03
CA SER A 37 -3.37 -15.18 8.40
C SER A 37 -3.03 -16.26 9.44
N ALA A 38 -3.50 -17.49 9.23
CA ALA A 38 -3.19 -18.62 10.10
C ALA A 38 -1.69 -18.94 10.11
N ARG A 39 -1.03 -18.93 8.94
CA ARG A 39 0.41 -19.16 8.82
C ARG A 39 1.21 -18.14 9.62
N ARG A 40 0.89 -16.84 9.50
CA ARG A 40 1.54 -15.76 10.28
C ARG A 40 1.33 -15.95 11.77
N LYS A 41 0.11 -16.31 12.19
CA LYS A 41 -0.23 -16.58 13.58
C LYS A 41 0.58 -17.72 14.18
N ILE A 42 0.66 -18.85 13.48
CA ILE A 42 1.44 -20.02 13.93
C ILE A 42 2.93 -19.69 14.02
N ALA A 43 3.45 -18.92 13.06
CA ALA A 43 4.86 -18.53 13.00
C ALA A 43 5.23 -17.33 13.90
N GLY A 44 4.29 -16.79 14.70
CA GLY A 44 4.52 -15.62 15.54
C GLY A 44 4.87 -14.34 14.75
N ARG A 45 4.42 -14.23 13.50
CA ARG A 45 4.70 -13.07 12.65
C ARG A 45 3.67 -11.96 12.91
N PRO A 46 4.10 -10.67 12.87
CA PRO A 46 3.19 -9.54 12.99
C PRO A 46 2.24 -9.45 11.78
N ASN A 47 1.29 -8.51 11.82
CA ASN A 47 0.37 -8.22 10.71
C ASN A 47 -0.41 -9.46 10.24
N GLN A 48 -0.88 -10.27 11.19
CA GLN A 48 -1.65 -11.48 10.93
C GLN A 48 -3.12 -11.23 10.57
N LEU A 49 -3.65 -10.02 10.80
CA LEU A 49 -5.06 -9.71 10.55
C LEU A 49 -5.36 -9.63 9.05
N LEU A 50 -6.55 -10.04 8.62
CA LEU A 50 -6.97 -9.96 7.20
C LEU A 50 -6.86 -8.53 6.66
N SER A 51 -7.23 -7.54 7.47
CA SER A 51 -7.11 -6.14 7.08
C SER A 51 -5.66 -5.70 6.87
N ALA A 52 -4.71 -6.26 7.62
CA ALA A 52 -3.29 -6.00 7.44
C ALA A 52 -2.74 -6.64 6.16
N LEU A 53 -3.14 -7.87 5.87
CA LEU A 53 -2.81 -8.56 4.61
C LEU A 53 -3.35 -7.80 3.39
N LEU A 54 -4.61 -7.36 3.47
CA LEU A 54 -5.25 -6.59 2.40
C LEU A 54 -4.56 -5.25 2.17
N ARG A 55 -4.20 -4.51 3.24
CA ARG A 55 -3.46 -3.24 3.10
C ARG A 55 -2.08 -3.45 2.47
N GLU A 56 -1.33 -4.48 2.88
CA GLU A 56 -0.04 -4.83 2.27
C GLU A 56 -0.19 -5.17 0.77
N ALA A 57 -1.20 -5.96 0.43
CA ALA A 57 -1.47 -6.36 -0.95
C ALA A 57 -1.87 -5.17 -1.83
N LEU A 58 -2.76 -4.31 -1.31
CA LEU A 58 -3.23 -3.11 -2.01
C LEU A 58 -2.12 -2.09 -2.20
N SER A 59 -1.31 -1.80 -1.17
CA SER A 59 -0.15 -0.91 -1.30
C SER A 59 0.76 -1.38 -2.42
N LYS A 60 1.20 -2.65 -2.38
CA LYS A 60 2.07 -3.22 -3.42
C LYS A 60 1.45 -3.22 -4.81
N TYR A 61 0.13 -3.39 -4.91
CA TYR A 61 -0.57 -3.34 -6.19
C TYR A 61 -0.61 -1.91 -6.74
N LEU A 62 -0.93 -0.92 -5.91
CA LEU A 62 -1.00 0.49 -6.31
C LEU A 62 0.38 1.07 -6.62
N ASP A 63 1.41 0.73 -5.84
CA ASP A 63 2.80 1.13 -6.09
C ASP A 63 3.29 0.66 -7.47
N ARG A 64 2.79 -0.48 -7.96
CA ARG A 64 3.09 -0.99 -9.31
C ARG A 64 2.36 -0.24 -10.42
N LEU A 65 1.19 0.35 -10.12
CA LEU A 65 0.41 1.11 -11.09
C LEU A 65 0.88 2.56 -11.23
N GLU A 66 1.61 3.07 -10.23
CA GLU A 66 2.19 4.42 -10.24
C GLU A 66 3.73 4.39 -10.38
N PRO A 67 4.31 3.88 -11.49
CA PRO A 67 5.73 4.06 -11.74
C PRO A 67 5.96 5.53 -12.12
N GLU A 68 6.59 6.30 -11.23
CA GLU A 68 7.13 7.64 -11.48
C GLU A 68 6.15 8.74 -11.94
N LYS A 69 5.83 9.66 -11.01
CA LYS A 69 5.60 11.07 -11.34
C LYS A 69 6.88 11.91 -11.22
N ASP A 70 8.03 11.33 -11.53
CA ASP A 70 9.31 12.05 -11.67
C ASP A 70 9.78 12.01 -13.13
N GLY A 71 8.91 12.44 -14.05
CA GLY A 71 9.39 12.89 -15.36
C GLY A 71 10.30 14.11 -15.17
N PRO A 72 11.39 14.27 -15.94
CA PRO A 72 12.26 15.44 -15.81
C PRO A 72 11.42 16.72 -15.99
N PRO A 73 11.70 17.79 -15.24
CA PRO A 73 10.98 19.05 -15.42
C PRO A 73 11.23 19.56 -16.84
N ASN A 74 10.20 19.42 -17.68
CA ASN A 74 10.07 20.18 -18.91
C ASN A 74 9.95 21.65 -18.52
N GLY A 75 10.95 22.46 -18.89
CA GLY A 75 10.85 23.92 -18.77
C GLY A 75 12.15 24.66 -18.50
N ILE A 76 13.09 24.65 -19.45
CA ILE A 76 13.76 25.89 -19.84
C ILE A 76 14.04 25.86 -21.35
N GLU A 77 13.00 26.03 -22.15
CA GLU A 77 13.14 26.96 -23.26
C GLU A 77 13.04 28.37 -22.67
N SER A 78 14.15 29.10 -22.71
CA SER A 78 14.15 30.55 -22.73
C SER A 78 15.38 30.99 -23.48
N ALA A 79 15.09 31.61 -24.62
CA ALA A 79 16.00 32.27 -25.51
C ALA A 79 16.78 33.41 -24.82
N THR A 80 17.78 33.89 -25.57
CA THR A 80 18.45 35.21 -25.49
C THR A 80 19.60 35.28 -24.47
N GLY A 81 20.83 35.68 -24.81
CA GLY A 81 21.30 36.26 -26.06
C GLY A 81 22.79 36.66 -25.98
N GLN A 82 23.24 37.15 -27.15
CA GLN A 82 24.51 37.82 -27.47
C GLN A 82 25.80 37.00 -27.46
#